data_AF-A0A8T3ZU75-F1
#
_entry.id   AF-A0A8T3ZU75-F1
#
_cell.length_a   1.000
_cell.length_b   1.000
_cell.length_c   1.000
_cell.angle_alpha   90.00
_cell.angle_beta   90.00
_cell.angle_gamma   90.00
#
_symmetry.space_group_name_H-M   'P 1'
#
loop_
_entity.id
_entity.type
_entity.pdbx_description
1 polymer ?
#
loop_
_entity_poly.entity_id
_entity_poly.type
_entity_poly.pdbx_seq_one_letter_code
_entity_poly.pdbx_strand_id
1 'polypeptide(L)'
;MHQKIMETRIIKTNLKATEQNQPHFPPQVHAFAAHLADRLPEEIYPQGFCNAAGWALSDVKKGKSSMSQTSLPKELEGLSKEKVAEIESHLVQLARAAGDEDITAAMRAALGRKPGN
;
A
#
# COMPACT_ATOMS: atom_id res chain seq x y z
N MET A 1 9.30 20.01 -14.80
CA MET A 1 9.02 18.98 -13.78
C MET A 1 7.66 18.33 -14.06
N HIS A 2 7.50 17.54 -15.13
CA HIS A 2 6.20 16.93 -15.51
C HIS A 2 6.20 15.39 -15.49
N GLN A 3 7.36 14.75 -15.33
CA GLN A 3 7.49 13.29 -15.45
C GLN A 3 6.94 12.56 -14.21
N LYS A 4 7.22 13.07 -12.99
CA LYS A 4 6.84 12.44 -11.71
C LYS A 4 5.33 12.39 -11.41
N ILE A 5 4.57 13.36 -11.88
CA ILE A 5 3.11 13.40 -11.69
C ILE A 5 2.43 12.31 -12.53
N MET A 6 2.95 12.04 -13.75
CA MET A 6 2.42 10.97 -14.60
C MET A 6 2.73 9.59 -14.00
N GLU A 7 3.93 9.39 -13.44
CA GLU A 7 4.32 8.14 -12.75
C GLU A 7 3.41 7.85 -11.54
N THR A 8 3.10 8.87 -10.74
CA THR A 8 2.24 8.73 -9.57
C THR A 8 0.80 8.35 -9.93
N ARG A 9 0.23 8.92 -11.00
CA ARG A 9 -1.10 8.54 -11.49
C ARG A 9 -1.16 7.10 -12.00
N ILE A 10 -0.09 6.64 -12.64
CA ILE A 10 0.04 5.25 -13.11
C ILE A 10 0.07 4.30 -11.92
N ILE A 11 0.91 4.57 -10.92
CA ILE A 11 0.98 3.79 -9.67
C ILE A 11 -0.38 3.67 -8.99
N LYS A 12 -1.10 4.79 -8.83
CA LYS A 12 -2.45 4.79 -8.22
C LYS A 12 -3.44 3.95 -9.02
N THR A 13 -3.42 4.08 -10.34
CA THR A 13 -4.27 3.30 -11.25
C THR A 13 -3.98 1.82 -11.13
N ASN A 14 -2.71 1.44 -11.16
CA ASN A 14 -2.27 0.04 -11.07
C ASN A 14 -2.63 -0.59 -9.72
N LEU A 15 -2.47 0.15 -8.62
CA LEU A 15 -2.89 -0.29 -7.29
C LEU A 15 -4.40 -0.53 -7.22
N LYS A 16 -5.23 0.37 -7.75
CA LYS A 16 -6.69 0.19 -7.81
C LYS A 16 -7.09 -0.98 -8.72
N ALA A 17 -6.33 -1.20 -9.79
CA ALA A 17 -6.52 -2.33 -10.70
C ALA A 17 -5.95 -3.66 -10.16
N THR A 18 -5.36 -3.68 -8.95
CA THR A 18 -4.79 -4.91 -8.37
C THR A 18 -5.83 -6.03 -8.23
N GLU A 19 -7.09 -5.69 -7.93
CA GLU A 19 -8.19 -6.67 -7.88
C GLU A 19 -8.36 -7.43 -9.21
N GLN A 20 -8.21 -6.71 -10.34
CA GLN A 20 -8.32 -7.28 -11.68
C GLN A 20 -7.03 -7.98 -12.12
N ASN A 21 -5.87 -7.37 -11.82
CA ASN A 21 -4.57 -7.84 -12.27
C ASN A 21 -4.00 -8.99 -11.43
N GLN A 22 -4.41 -9.08 -10.16
CA GLN A 22 -3.93 -10.06 -9.19
C GLN A 22 -5.12 -10.64 -8.41
N PRO A 23 -6.04 -11.35 -9.09
CA PRO A 23 -7.29 -11.86 -8.47
C PRO A 23 -7.04 -12.93 -7.41
N HIS A 24 -5.83 -13.49 -7.36
CA HIS A 24 -5.42 -14.46 -6.34
C HIS A 24 -5.10 -13.83 -4.98
N PHE A 25 -4.94 -12.50 -4.91
CA PHE A 25 -4.76 -11.86 -3.61
C PHE A 25 -6.04 -11.93 -2.78
N PRO A 26 -5.91 -12.00 -1.45
CA PRO A 26 -7.05 -11.92 -0.55
C PRO A 26 -7.82 -10.59 -0.69
N PRO A 27 -9.14 -10.57 -0.45
CA PRO A 27 -9.95 -9.35 -0.55
C PRO A 27 -9.41 -8.17 0.30
N GLN A 28 -8.90 -8.46 1.50
CA GLN A 28 -8.28 -7.45 2.36
C GLN A 28 -7.01 -6.83 1.74
N VAL A 29 -6.27 -7.58 0.91
CA VAL A 29 -5.08 -7.06 0.21
C VAL A 29 -5.51 -6.16 -0.94
N HIS A 30 -6.59 -6.50 -1.65
CA HIS A 30 -7.18 -5.62 -2.68
C HIS A 30 -7.72 -4.33 -2.07
N ALA A 31 -8.49 -4.43 -0.98
CA ALA A 31 -9.00 -3.26 -0.27
C ALA A 31 -7.86 -2.39 0.26
N PHE A 32 -6.77 -2.99 0.77
CA PHE A 32 -5.58 -2.27 1.17
C PHE A 32 -4.89 -1.56 0.00
N ALA A 33 -4.78 -2.20 -1.16
CA ALA A 33 -4.17 -1.60 -2.35
C ALA A 33 -4.93 -0.35 -2.81
N ALA A 34 -6.27 -0.43 -2.86
CA ALA A 34 -7.12 0.71 -3.17
C ALA A 34 -6.96 1.84 -2.14
N HIS A 35 -6.99 1.49 -0.85
CA HIS A 35 -6.80 2.43 0.25
C HIS A 35 -5.44 3.12 0.23
N LEU A 36 -4.38 2.37 -0.09
CA LEU A 36 -3.04 2.92 -0.28
C LEU A 36 -3.04 3.93 -1.43
N ALA A 37 -3.63 3.58 -2.58
CA ALA A 37 -3.69 4.44 -3.76
C ALA A 37 -4.36 5.80 -3.50
N ASP A 38 -5.38 5.84 -2.65
CA ASP A 38 -6.06 7.09 -2.27
C ASP A 38 -5.22 7.97 -1.34
N ARG A 39 -4.24 7.40 -0.64
CA ARG A 39 -3.36 8.08 0.33
C ARG A 39 -2.00 8.46 -0.22
N LEU A 40 -1.68 7.93 -1.38
CA LEU A 40 -0.51 8.28 -2.15
C LEU A 40 -0.56 9.79 -2.49
N PRO A 41 0.49 10.58 -2.18
CA PRO A 41 0.56 12.00 -2.58
C PRO A 41 0.54 12.16 -4.11
N GLU A 42 0.42 13.39 -4.63
CA GLU A 42 0.46 13.64 -6.09
C GLU A 42 1.86 13.43 -6.70
N GLU A 43 2.90 13.61 -5.90
CA GLU A 43 4.27 13.29 -6.25
C GLU A 43 4.80 12.21 -5.31
N ILE A 44 5.08 11.04 -5.89
CA ILE A 44 5.62 9.92 -5.15
C ILE A 44 7.08 9.70 -5.48
N TYR A 45 7.84 9.61 -4.40
CA TYR A 45 9.18 9.05 -4.38
C TYR A 45 9.11 7.67 -3.73
N PRO A 46 10.05 6.75 -4.00
CA PRO A 46 10.06 5.40 -3.43
C PRO A 46 9.87 5.39 -1.90
N GLN A 47 10.49 6.35 -1.21
CA GLN A 47 10.33 6.56 0.22
C GLN A 47 8.91 6.99 0.62
N GLY A 48 8.26 7.84 -0.18
CA GLY A 48 6.91 8.33 0.04
C GLY A 48 5.87 7.21 -0.05
N PHE A 49 6.04 6.29 -1.00
CA PHE A 49 5.24 5.08 -1.08
C PHE A 49 5.41 4.20 0.17
N CYS A 50 6.65 3.98 0.61
CA CYS A 50 6.93 3.20 1.82
C CYS A 50 6.27 3.81 3.07
N ASN A 51 6.36 5.14 3.21
CA ASN A 51 5.73 5.86 4.31
C ASN A 51 4.20 5.74 4.26
N ALA A 52 3.60 5.95 3.08
CA ALA A 52 2.16 5.83 2.89
C ALA A 52 1.65 4.41 3.18
N ALA A 53 2.37 3.38 2.75
CA ALA A 53 2.07 1.99 3.06
C ALA A 53 2.18 1.70 4.57
N GLY A 54 3.21 2.23 5.24
CA GLY A 54 3.37 2.11 6.68
C GLY A 54 2.23 2.77 7.47
N TRP A 55 1.81 3.97 7.06
CA TRP A 55 0.66 4.67 7.66
C TRP A 55 -0.65 3.96 7.37
N ALA A 56 -0.88 3.51 6.13
CA ALA A 56 -2.04 2.72 5.76
C ALA A 56 -2.12 1.45 6.62
N LEU A 57 -1.01 0.73 6.78
CA LEU A 57 -0.96 -0.48 7.59
C LEU A 57 -1.20 -0.18 9.08
N SER A 58 -0.65 0.92 9.59
CA SER A 58 -0.92 1.37 10.97
C SER A 58 -2.41 1.66 11.19
N ASP A 59 -3.09 2.22 10.20
CA ASP A 59 -4.53 2.52 10.31
C ASP A 59 -5.37 1.25 10.32
N VAL A 60 -5.01 0.27 9.49
CA VAL A 60 -5.60 -1.08 9.56
C VAL A 60 -5.35 -1.72 10.92
N LYS A 61 -4.10 -1.66 11.45
CA LYS A 61 -3.75 -2.18 12.79
C LYS A 61 -4.57 -1.55 13.92
N LYS A 62 -4.90 -0.26 13.78
CA LYS A 62 -5.69 0.49 14.76
C LYS A 62 -7.20 0.39 14.52
N GLY A 63 -7.63 -0.19 13.39
CA GLY A 63 -9.02 -0.22 12.95
C GLY A 63 -9.61 1.17 12.73
N LYS A 64 -8.78 2.21 12.55
CA LYS A 64 -9.24 3.58 12.33
C LYS A 64 -8.28 4.32 11.41
N SER A 65 -8.84 5.16 10.55
CA SER A 65 -8.04 6.07 9.75
C SER A 65 -7.40 7.16 10.61
N SER A 66 -6.11 7.42 10.39
CA SER A 66 -5.41 8.56 10.98
C SER A 66 -5.66 9.87 10.19
N MET A 67 -6.25 9.78 9.00
CA MET A 67 -6.67 10.94 8.20
C MET A 67 -8.19 11.15 8.33
N SER A 68 -8.59 12.28 8.92
CA SER A 68 -10.00 12.58 9.23
C SER A 68 -10.95 12.61 8.03
N GLN A 69 -10.44 12.65 6.79
CA GLN A 69 -11.23 12.76 5.57
C GLN A 69 -11.36 11.45 4.77
N THR A 70 -10.63 10.39 5.13
CA THR A 70 -10.75 9.07 4.48
C THR A 70 -11.12 8.03 5.51
N SER A 71 -12.32 7.46 5.43
CA SER A 71 -12.70 6.32 6.26
C SER A 71 -11.89 5.09 5.86
N LEU A 72 -11.66 4.18 6.81
CA LEU A 72 -11.09 2.87 6.49
C LEU A 72 -12.15 2.08 5.69
N PRO A 73 -11.78 1.36 4.61
CA PRO A 73 -12.67 0.42 3.96
C PRO A 73 -13.19 -0.63 4.95
N LYS A 74 -14.46 -1.04 4.83
CA LYS A 74 -15.08 -2.02 5.76
C LYS A 74 -14.30 -3.33 5.81
N GLU A 75 -13.74 -3.73 4.68
CA GLU A 75 -12.89 -4.92 4.53
C GLU A 75 -11.58 -4.84 5.33
N LEU A 76 -11.18 -3.63 5.75
CA LEU A 76 -10.00 -3.37 6.59
C LEU A 76 -10.37 -3.04 8.04
N GLU A 77 -11.65 -2.83 8.35
CA GLU A 77 -12.12 -2.50 9.70
C GLU A 77 -12.09 -3.75 10.60
N GLY A 78 -11.49 -3.63 11.78
CA GLY A 78 -11.49 -4.70 12.78
C GLY A 78 -10.77 -5.98 12.37
N LEU A 79 -9.83 -5.91 11.41
CA LEU A 79 -9.05 -7.08 10.99
C LEU A 79 -8.25 -7.68 12.15
N SER A 80 -8.20 -9.02 12.20
CA SER A 80 -7.35 -9.74 13.13
C SER A 80 -5.87 -9.50 12.81
N LYS A 81 -5.00 -9.66 13.82
CA LYS A 81 -3.54 -9.50 13.66
C LYS A 81 -2.97 -10.37 12.54
N GLU A 82 -3.54 -11.57 12.34
CA GLU A 82 -3.15 -12.51 11.28
C GLU A 82 -3.44 -11.95 9.89
N LYS A 83 -4.66 -11.42 9.66
CA LYS A 83 -5.02 -10.79 8.39
C LYS A 83 -4.18 -9.54 8.11
N VAL A 84 -3.83 -8.79 9.16
CA VAL A 84 -2.95 -7.64 9.00
C VAL A 84 -1.51 -8.05 8.68
N ALA A 85 -1.01 -9.13 9.28
CA ALA A 85 0.30 -9.69 8.95
C ALA A 85 0.33 -10.21 7.51
N GLU A 86 -0.78 -10.76 7.02
CA GLU A 86 -0.94 -11.18 5.63
C GLU A 86 -0.92 -9.98 4.66
N ILE A 87 -1.57 -8.86 4.98
CA ILE A 87 -1.42 -7.63 4.19
C ILE A 87 0.06 -7.19 4.17
N GLU A 88 0.72 -7.22 5.32
CA GLU A 88 2.14 -6.84 5.46
C GLU A 88 3.06 -7.71 4.58
N SER A 89 2.80 -9.02 4.47
CA SER A 89 3.58 -9.92 3.61
C SER A 89 3.37 -9.66 2.11
N HIS A 90 2.26 -9.04 1.72
CA HIS A 90 1.95 -8.72 0.33
C HIS A 90 2.42 -7.33 -0.10
N LEU A 91 2.96 -6.50 0.80
CA LEU A 91 3.39 -5.12 0.48
C LEU A 91 4.40 -5.03 -0.67
N VAL A 92 5.37 -5.95 -0.74
CA VAL A 92 6.35 -5.98 -1.86
C VAL A 92 5.68 -6.37 -3.17
N GLN A 93 4.70 -7.28 -3.12
CA GLN A 93 3.97 -7.70 -4.31
C GLN A 93 3.04 -6.59 -4.81
N LEU A 94 2.43 -5.82 -3.90
CA LEU A 94 1.66 -4.61 -4.22
C LEU A 94 2.53 -3.51 -4.82
N ALA A 95 3.73 -3.27 -4.26
CA ALA A 95 4.71 -2.37 -4.83
C ALA A 95 5.12 -2.77 -6.27
N ARG A 96 5.27 -4.08 -6.50
CA ARG A 96 5.56 -4.60 -7.85
C ARG A 96 4.36 -4.46 -8.78
N ALA A 97 3.15 -4.72 -8.30
CA ALA A 97 1.92 -4.54 -9.07
C ALA A 97 1.68 -3.07 -9.45
N ALA A 98 2.16 -2.12 -8.64
CA ALA A 98 2.16 -0.71 -8.98
C ALA A 98 3.03 -0.36 -10.21
N GLY A 99 3.96 -1.23 -10.59
CA GLY A 99 4.74 -1.12 -11.84
C GLY A 99 6.02 -0.30 -11.72
N ASP A 100 6.54 -0.10 -10.51
CA ASP A 100 7.74 0.73 -10.27
C ASP A 100 8.81 -0.09 -9.52
N GLU A 101 9.96 -0.28 -10.18
CA GLU A 101 11.07 -1.09 -9.65
C GLU A 101 11.75 -0.42 -8.45
N ASP A 102 11.85 0.92 -8.44
CA ASP A 102 12.45 1.68 -7.34
C ASP A 102 11.58 1.61 -6.08
N ILE A 103 10.26 1.72 -6.23
CA ILE A 103 9.29 1.52 -5.15
C ILE A 103 9.38 0.08 -4.62
N THR A 104 9.48 -0.90 -5.51
CA THR A 104 9.61 -2.31 -5.14
C THR A 104 10.89 -2.55 -4.34
N ALA A 105 12.02 -2.00 -4.79
CA ALA A 105 13.30 -2.08 -4.11
C ALA A 105 13.26 -1.39 -2.74
N ALA A 106 12.69 -0.18 -2.66
CA ALA A 106 12.54 0.55 -1.42
C ALA A 106 11.66 -0.18 -0.41
N MET A 107 10.53 -0.76 -0.85
CA MET A 107 9.64 -1.54 0.00
C MET A 107 10.32 -2.79 0.54
N ARG A 108 11.06 -3.50 -0.32
CA ARG A 108 11.85 -4.66 0.08
C ARG A 108 12.92 -4.29 1.11
N ALA A 109 13.60 -3.17 0.92
CA ALA A 109 14.58 -2.66 1.89
C ALA A 109 13.93 -2.24 3.21
N ALA A 110 12.75 -1.61 3.17
CA ALA A 110 12.02 -1.20 4.37
C ALA A 110 11.55 -2.39 5.22
N LEU A 111 11.06 -3.46 4.59
CA LEU A 111 10.64 -4.68 5.28
C LEU A 111 11.82 -5.56 5.72
N GLY A 112 12.89 -5.62 4.92
CA GLY A 112 14.13 -6.34 5.25
C GLY A 112 14.94 -5.68 6.37
N ARG A 113 14.73 -4.38 6.62
CA ARG A 113 15.28 -3.64 7.77
C ARG A 113 14.44 -3.78 9.05
N LYS A 114 13.56 -4.78 9.18
CA LYS A 114 13.12 -5.17 10.53
C LYS A 114 14.38 -5.53 11.33
N PRO A 115 14.69 -4.86 12.44
CA PRO A 115 15.77 -5.29 13.32
C PRO A 115 15.35 -6.62 13.91
N GLY A 116 15.80 -7.70 13.26
CA GLY A 116 15.82 -9.04 13.82
C GLY A 116 17.19 -9.28 14.42
N ASN A 117 17.45 -8.64 15.55
CA ASN A 117 18.11 -9.22 16.73
C ASN A 117 18.03 -8.27 17.91
#